data_AF-A0A1L7GBK7-F1
#
_entry.id   AF-A0A1L7GBK7-F1
#
_cell.length_a   1.000
_cell.length_b   1.000
_cell.length_c   1.000
_cell.angle_alpha   90.00
_cell.angle_beta   90.00
_cell.angle_gamma   90.00
#
_symmetry.space_group_name_H-M   'P 1'
#
loop_
_entity.id
_entity.type
_entity.pdbx_description
1 polymer ?
#
loop_
_entity_poly.entity_id
_entity_poly.type
_entity_poly.pdbx_seq_one_letter_code
_entity_poly.pdbx_strand_id
1 'polypeptide(L)'
;MDYATLKAFKPSEFEGAADGYRTMGNSAQAAREHIENAVATGMRKSLKGEAADAAHKQLQALAKNPHYTQTECGVISTALNGFAYDMAAASGSWKPRSPTRRRTAAG
;
A
#
# COMPACT_ATOMS: atom_id res chain seq x y z
N MET A 1 -5.40 -13.45 -18.51
CA MET A 1 -3.92 -13.45 -18.68
C MET A 1 -3.52 -14.78 -19.30
N ASP A 2 -2.61 -14.78 -20.28
CA ASP A 2 -2.08 -16.02 -20.86
C ASP A 2 -0.88 -16.57 -20.07
N TYR A 3 -0.48 -17.82 -20.36
CA TYR A 3 0.62 -18.48 -19.65
C TYR A 3 1.97 -17.81 -19.88
N ALA A 4 2.23 -17.27 -21.06
CA ALA A 4 3.49 -16.59 -21.34
C ALA A 4 3.65 -15.35 -20.46
N THR A 5 2.56 -14.58 -20.30
CA THR A 5 2.49 -13.42 -19.42
C THR A 5 2.66 -13.82 -17.96
N LEU A 6 2.01 -14.89 -17.51
CA LEU A 6 2.15 -15.39 -16.13
C LEU A 6 3.58 -15.88 -15.84
N LYS A 7 4.25 -16.50 -16.80
CA LYS A 7 5.64 -16.97 -16.64
C LYS A 7 6.65 -15.82 -16.63
N ALA A 8 6.37 -14.74 -17.35
CA ALA A 8 7.18 -13.54 -17.37
C ALA A 8 6.90 -12.60 -16.19
N PHE A 9 5.84 -12.85 -15.42
CA PHE A 9 5.47 -12.07 -14.25
C PHE A 9 6.54 -12.14 -13.16
N LYS A 10 6.82 -11.00 -12.53
CA LYS A 10 7.83 -10.88 -11.47
C LYS A 10 7.16 -10.41 -10.17
N PRO A 11 6.82 -11.32 -9.26
CA PRO A 11 6.21 -10.96 -7.97
C PRO A 11 7.03 -9.92 -7.19
N SER A 12 8.36 -9.99 -7.28
CA SER A 12 9.28 -9.09 -6.58
C SER A 12 9.13 -7.61 -6.96
N GLU A 13 8.67 -7.29 -8.17
CA GLU A 13 8.42 -5.89 -8.56
C GLU A 13 7.21 -5.31 -7.80
N PHE A 14 6.21 -6.14 -7.52
CA PHE A 14 5.02 -5.75 -6.76
C PHE A 14 5.29 -5.72 -5.25
N GLU A 15 6.07 -6.67 -4.73
CA GLU A 15 6.56 -6.67 -3.35
C GLU A 15 7.41 -5.42 -3.07
N GLY A 16 8.33 -5.07 -3.98
CA GLY A 16 9.12 -3.84 -3.88
C GLY A 16 8.26 -2.57 -3.89
N ALA A 17 7.23 -2.52 -4.73
CA ALA A 17 6.26 -1.43 -4.70
C ALA A 17 5.48 -1.40 -3.38
N ALA A 18 5.05 -2.55 -2.86
CA ALA A 18 4.37 -2.67 -1.58
C ALA A 18 5.23 -2.11 -0.42
N ASP A 19 6.52 -2.42 -0.41
CA ASP A 19 7.48 -1.90 0.56
C ASP A 19 7.68 -0.38 0.43
N GLY A 20 7.69 0.14 -0.79
CA GLY A 20 7.70 1.58 -1.07
C GLY A 20 6.49 2.29 -0.47
N TYR A 21 5.28 1.77 -0.71
CA TYR A 21 4.05 2.32 -0.11
C TYR A 21 4.06 2.22 1.41
N ARG A 22 4.51 1.10 1.98
CA ARG A 22 4.64 0.94 3.44
C ARG A 22 5.59 1.97 4.03
N THR A 23 6.70 2.24 3.37
CA THR A 23 7.66 3.28 3.78
C THR A 23 7.03 4.66 3.74
N MET A 24 6.33 5.00 2.66
CA MET A 24 5.59 6.28 2.54
C MET A 24 4.52 6.42 3.64
N GLY A 25 3.79 5.36 3.95
CA GLY A 25 2.82 5.34 5.04
C GLY A 25 3.44 5.60 6.41
N ASN A 26 4.61 5.02 6.67
CA ASN A 26 5.38 5.29 7.90
C ASN A 26 5.86 6.74 7.98
N SER A 27 6.32 7.32 6.87
CA SER A 27 6.69 8.75 6.83
C SER A 27 5.48 9.66 7.08
N ALA A 28 4.31 9.31 6.53
CA ALA A 28 3.08 10.04 6.80
C ALA A 28 2.66 9.95 8.28
N GLN A 29 2.74 8.76 8.89
CA GLN A 29 2.53 8.59 10.33
C GLN A 29 3.45 9.50 11.14
N ALA A 30 4.75 9.49 10.86
CA ALA A 30 5.73 10.30 11.57
C ALA A 30 5.44 11.81 11.43
N ALA A 31 5.03 12.26 10.24
CA ALA A 31 4.61 13.65 10.02
C ALA A 31 3.37 14.00 10.87
N ARG A 32 2.38 13.12 10.95
CA ARG A 32 1.19 13.30 11.80
C ARG A 32 1.57 13.42 13.27
N GLU A 33 2.39 12.50 13.76
CA GLU A 33 2.86 12.49 15.15
C GLU A 33 3.65 13.76 15.47
N HIS A 34 4.46 14.26 14.55
CA HIS A 34 5.16 15.53 14.73
C HIS A 34 4.19 16.72 14.87
N ILE A 35 3.17 16.80 14.01
CA ILE A 35 2.14 17.84 14.08
C ILE A 35 1.40 17.78 15.41
N GLU A 36 0.92 16.60 15.79
CA GLU A 36 0.08 16.39 16.98
C GLU A 36 0.86 16.56 18.29
N ASN A 37 2.03 15.93 18.38
CA ASN A 37 2.74 15.75 19.65
C ASN A 37 3.79 16.83 19.92
N ALA A 38 4.41 17.37 18.86
CA ALA A 38 5.43 18.42 19.01
C ALA A 38 4.84 19.81 18.75
N VAL A 39 4.33 20.04 17.54
CA VAL A 39 3.90 21.39 17.12
C VAL A 39 2.67 21.84 17.91
N ALA A 40 1.58 21.06 17.88
CA ALA A 40 0.35 21.44 18.55
C ALA A 40 0.51 21.51 20.08
N THR A 41 1.28 20.60 20.68
CA THR A 41 1.61 20.65 22.11
C THR A 41 2.43 21.88 22.48
N GLY A 42 3.46 22.22 21.69
CA GLY A 42 4.27 23.41 21.91
C GLY A 42 3.44 24.69 21.82
N MET A 43 2.59 24.79 20.79
CA MET A 43 1.68 25.92 20.63
C MET A 43 0.73 26.10 21.82
N ARG A 44 0.10 25.02 22.30
CA ARG A 44 -0.80 25.09 23.47
C ARG A 44 -0.09 25.53 24.75
N LYS A 45 1.20 25.23 24.90
CA LYS A 45 2.00 25.65 26.06
C LYS A 45 2.39 27.12 26.00
N SER A 46 2.67 27.64 24.81
CA SER A 46 3.29 28.96 24.63
C SER A 46 2.31 30.06 24.20
N LEU A 47 1.17 29.72 23.59
CA LEU A 47 0.25 30.66 22.98
C LEU A 47 -1.14 30.60 23.64
N LYS A 48 -1.84 31.73 23.68
CA LYS A 48 -3.21 31.86 24.20
C LYS A 48 -4.03 32.82 23.33
N GLY A 49 -5.35 32.68 23.41
CA GLY A 49 -6.31 33.53 22.73
C GLY A 49 -6.88 32.91 21.46
N GLU A 50 -7.85 33.59 20.87
CA GLU A 50 -8.68 33.08 19.77
C GLU A 50 -7.85 32.68 18.54
N ALA A 51 -6.79 33.45 18.22
CA ALA A 51 -5.88 33.12 17.13
C ALA A 51 -5.12 31.79 17.38
N ALA A 52 -4.71 31.52 18.62
CA ALA A 52 -4.05 30.27 18.98
C ALA A 52 -5.00 29.08 18.87
N ASP A 53 -6.26 29.24 19.29
CA ASP A 53 -7.30 28.22 19.16
C ASP A 53 -7.64 27.94 17.70
N ALA A 54 -7.75 28.98 16.87
CA ALA A 54 -7.99 28.85 15.44
C ALA A 54 -6.84 28.11 14.74
N ALA A 55 -5.59 28.50 15.02
CA ALA A 55 -4.42 27.83 14.45
C ALA A 55 -4.33 26.35 14.91
N HIS A 56 -4.69 26.07 16.16
CA HIS A 56 -4.74 24.70 16.66
C HIS A 56 -5.76 23.84 15.90
N LYS A 57 -6.96 24.37 15.62
CA LYS A 57 -7.97 23.68 14.79
C LYS A 57 -7.45 23.40 13.38
N GLN A 58 -6.70 24.35 12.78
CA GLN A 58 -6.10 24.15 11.47
C GLN A 58 -5.04 23.04 11.47
N LEU A 59 -4.22 22.94 12.53
CA LEU A 59 -3.26 21.83 12.67
C LEU A 59 -3.96 20.47 12.80
N GLN A 60 -5.07 20.40 13.55
CA GLN A 60 -5.87 19.18 13.63
C GLN A 60 -6.48 18.80 12.28
N ALA A 61 -6.93 19.78 11.48
CA ALA A 61 -7.41 19.52 10.13
C ALA A 61 -6.28 19.04 9.22
N LEU A 62 -5.10 19.66 9.28
CA LEU A 62 -3.92 19.26 8.53
C LEU A 62 -3.49 17.82 8.85
N ALA A 63 -3.51 17.42 10.12
CA ALA A 63 -3.13 16.08 10.57
C ALA A 63 -4.00 14.95 9.96
N LYS A 64 -5.21 15.27 9.47
CA LYS A 64 -6.06 14.30 8.76
C LYS A 64 -5.47 13.86 7.42
N ASN A 65 -4.72 14.74 6.75
CA ASN A 65 -4.11 14.43 5.45
C ASN A 65 -3.04 13.32 5.55
N PRO A 66 -2.00 13.43 6.40
CA PRO A 66 -1.04 12.35 6.56
C PRO A 66 -1.68 11.09 7.16
N HIS A 67 -2.73 11.21 7.97
CA HIS A 67 -3.48 10.03 8.44
C HIS A 67 -4.18 9.28 7.29
N TYR A 68 -4.81 10.03 6.38
CA TYR A 68 -5.41 9.46 5.17
C TYR A 68 -4.33 8.80 4.31
N THR A 69 -3.23 9.50 4.03
CA THR A 69 -2.10 8.96 3.26
C THR A 69 -1.55 7.68 3.89
N GLN A 70 -1.35 7.65 5.21
CA GLN A 70 -0.90 6.46 5.94
C GLN A 70 -1.84 5.26 5.70
N THR A 71 -3.14 5.51 5.83
CA THR A 71 -4.18 4.47 5.67
C THR A 71 -4.18 3.91 4.25
N GLU A 72 -4.22 4.78 3.24
CA GLU A 72 -4.24 4.37 1.84
C GLU A 72 -2.95 3.66 1.43
N CYS A 73 -1.80 4.11 1.92
CA CYS A 73 -0.52 3.43 1.71
C CYS A 73 -0.54 1.99 2.25
N GLY A 74 -1.15 1.77 3.42
CA GLY A 74 -1.32 0.44 4.00
C GLY A 74 -2.21 -0.45 3.14
N VAL A 75 -3.33 0.09 2.64
CA VAL A 75 -4.24 -0.63 1.74
C VAL A 75 -3.52 -1.03 0.45
N ILE A 76 -2.80 -0.09 -0.18
CA ILE A 76 -2.06 -0.34 -1.43
C ILE A 76 -0.96 -1.38 -1.20
N SER A 77 -0.18 -1.27 -0.13
CA SER A 77 0.87 -2.22 0.22
C SER A 77 0.33 -3.65 0.39
N THR A 78 -0.78 -3.81 1.12
CA THR A 78 -1.44 -5.10 1.30
C THR A 78 -1.98 -5.65 -0.03
N ALA A 79 -2.62 -4.81 -0.85
CA ALA A 79 -3.16 -5.24 -2.14
C ALA A 79 -2.06 -5.72 -3.10
N LEU A 80 -0.93 -5.01 -3.15
CA LEU A 80 0.21 -5.38 -3.98
C LEU A 80 0.85 -6.70 -3.52
N ASN A 81 1.02 -6.90 -2.21
CA ASN A 81 1.53 -8.16 -1.66
C ASN A 81 0.57 -9.34 -1.91
N GLY A 82 -0.74 -9.13 -1.74
CA GLY A 82 -1.75 -10.14 -2.03
C GLY A 82 -1.74 -10.54 -3.51
N PHE A 83 -1.67 -9.55 -4.40
CA PHE A 83 -1.57 -9.81 -5.83
C PHE A 83 -0.28 -10.56 -6.22
N ALA A 84 0.87 -10.17 -5.66
CA ALA A 84 2.13 -10.87 -5.88
C ALA A 84 2.05 -12.34 -5.44
N TYR A 85 1.44 -12.59 -4.27
CA TYR A 85 1.23 -13.93 -3.72
C TYR A 85 0.34 -14.79 -4.63
N ASP A 86 -0.82 -14.28 -5.04
CA ASP A 86 -1.77 -15.00 -5.89
C ASP A 86 -1.15 -15.37 -7.25
N MET A 87 -0.38 -14.46 -7.82
CA MET A 87 0.32 -14.66 -9.09
C MET A 87 1.43 -15.70 -8.97
N ALA A 88 2.19 -15.70 -7.87
CA ALA A 88 3.19 -16.73 -7.58
C ALA A 88 2.53 -18.11 -7.45
N ALA A 89 1.42 -18.21 -6.71
CA ALA A 89 0.67 -19.45 -6.54
C ALA A 89 0.09 -19.99 -7.88
N ALA A 90 -0.43 -19.10 -8.73
CA ALA A 90 -0.93 -19.45 -10.05
C ALA A 90 0.17 -20.00 -10.97
N SER A 91 1.38 -19.44 -10.90
CA SER A 91 2.52 -19.92 -11.70
C SER A 91 3.00 -21.31 -11.26
N GLY A 92 3.02 -21.59 -9.95
CA GLY A 92 3.47 -22.88 -9.38
C GLY A 92 2.46 -24.01 -9.51
N SER A 93 1.15 -23.70 -9.54
CA SER A 93 0.08 -24.70 -9.70
C SER A 93 -0.19 -25.09 -11.16
N TRP A 94 0.45 -24.42 -12.12
CA TRP A 94 0.23 -24.69 -13.54
C TRP A 94 0.83 -26.05 -13.96
N LYS A 95 -0.05 -26.99 -14.33
CA LYS A 95 0.32 -28.24 -14.99
C LYS A 95 -0.16 -28.21 -16.44
N PRO A 96 0.72 -28.32 -17.46
CA PRO A 96 0.29 -28.33 -18.85
C PRO A 96 -0.67 -29.49 -19.09
N ARG A 97 -1.82 -29.20 -19.69
CA ARG A 97 -2.74 -30.25 -20.17
C ARG A 97 -2.02 -31.00 -21.29
N SER A 98 -1.74 -32.29 -21.08
CA SER A 98 -1.00 -33.11 -22.03
C SER A 98 -1.73 -33.13 -23.40
N PRO A 99 -1.00 -33.04 -24.54
CA PRO A 99 -1.62 -33.00 -25.87
C PRO A 99 -2.29 -34.33 -26.30
N THR A 100 -2.15 -35.39 -25.51
CA THR A 100 -2.28 -36.79 -25.98
C THR A 100 -3.72 -37.30 -26.15
N ARG A 101 -4.75 -36.44 -26.13
CA ARG A 101 -6.15 -36.87 -26.29
C ARG A 101 -6.87 -36.18 -27.46
N ARG A 102 -6.19 -36.06 -28.61
CA ARG A 102 -6.81 -35.57 -29.86
C ARG A 102 -6.52 -36.42 -31.10
N ARG A 103 -6.09 -37.68 -30.93
CA ARG A 103 -5.71 -38.55 -32.05
C ARG A 103 -6.11 -40.02 -31.85
N THR A 104 -7.41 -40.29 -31.66
CA THR A 104 -7.99 -41.65 -31.75
C THR A 104 -9.44 -41.66 -32.26
N ALA A 105 -9.82 -40.73 -33.13
CA ALA A 105 -11.13 -40.74 -33.80
C ALA A 105 -10.98 -40.33 -35.27
N ALA A 106 -10.12 -41.04 -35.99
CA ALA A 106 -10.02 -41.05 -37.45
C ALA A 106 -9.18 -42.28 -37.81
N GLY A 107 -9.84 -43.37 -38.16
CA GLY A 107 -9.26 -44.67 -38.43
C GLY A 107 -10.31 -45.75 -38.27
#